data_AF-A0A919DW12-F1
#
_entry.id   AF-A0A919DW12-F1
#
_cell.length_a   1.000
_cell.length_b   1.000
_cell.length_c   1.000
_cell.angle_alpha   90.00
_cell.angle_beta   90.00
_cell.angle_gamma   90.00
#
_symmetry.space_group_name_H-M   'P 1'
#
loop_
_entity.id
_entity.type
_entity.pdbx_description
1 polymer ?
#
loop_
_entity_poly.entity_id
_entity_poly.type
_entity_poly.pdbx_seq_one_letter_code
_entity_poly.pdbx_strand_id
1 'polypeptide(L)'
;MRRDLRPLQEWDEIAVDLKTLTARRYDLAADRTRAINRMRAQLLEYSPALERAFDYAASKGALILLTGHQSPAALRRIGATGWRSSPRTAKYAEPAQADAAVAAAQAQHTAVAGEAAAAEVVCTLAKAVLALDEEIAVVDRKIAAASVNIAMRK
;
A
#
# COMPACT_ATOMS: atom_id res chain seq x y z
N MET A 1 11.95 -24.15 47.02
CA MET A 1 12.69 -23.78 45.80
C MET A 1 11.73 -22.99 44.91
N ARG A 2 11.98 -21.69 44.68
CA ARG A 2 11.09 -20.78 43.93
C ARG A 2 11.15 -21.12 42.44
N ARG A 3 10.00 -21.40 41.82
CA ARG A 3 9.83 -21.75 40.39
C ARG A 3 9.50 -20.53 39.52
N ASP A 4 9.46 -19.37 40.16
CA ASP A 4 9.03 -18.06 39.67
C ASP A 4 10.20 -17.22 39.09
N LEU A 5 11.44 -17.71 39.20
CA LEU A 5 12.61 -17.06 38.61
C LEU A 5 12.97 -17.77 37.29
N ARG A 6 12.61 -17.13 36.17
CA ARG A 6 13.08 -17.57 34.84
C ARG A 6 14.49 -17.06 34.57
N PRO A 7 15.24 -17.74 33.69
CA PRO A 7 16.57 -17.30 33.28
C PRO A 7 16.49 -15.91 32.63
N LEU A 8 17.34 -14.97 33.09
CA LEU A 8 17.48 -13.63 32.51
C LEU A 8 17.75 -13.68 31.00
N GLN A 9 18.43 -14.72 30.53
CA GLN A 9 18.74 -14.95 29.12
C GLN A 9 17.50 -15.02 28.20
N GLU A 10 16.37 -15.58 28.67
CA GLU A 10 15.14 -15.65 27.87
C GLU A 10 14.51 -14.25 27.67
N TRP A 11 14.70 -13.34 28.63
CA TRP A 11 14.26 -11.94 28.52
C TRP A 11 15.15 -11.13 27.58
N ASP A 12 16.46 -11.40 27.58
CA ASP A 12 17.41 -10.76 26.68
C ASP A 12 17.12 -11.13 25.22
N GLU A 13 16.79 -12.38 24.93
CA GLU A 13 16.43 -12.84 23.58
C GLU A 13 15.16 -12.14 23.05
N ILE A 14 14.10 -12.04 23.86
CA ILE A 14 12.86 -11.34 23.46
C ILE A 14 13.11 -9.84 23.19
N ALA A 15 13.95 -9.21 24.01
CA ALA A 15 14.29 -7.80 23.82
C ALA A 15 15.10 -7.57 22.53
N VAL A 16 16.04 -8.45 22.21
CA VAL A 16 16.82 -8.42 20.95
C VAL A 16 15.92 -8.63 19.74
N ASP A 17 14.99 -9.58 19.80
CA ASP A 17 14.03 -9.83 18.73
C ASP A 17 13.10 -8.64 18.49
N LEU A 18 12.54 -8.07 19.57
CA LEU A 18 11.65 -6.91 19.47
C LEU A 18 12.37 -5.69 18.88
N LYS A 19 13.63 -5.45 19.29
CA LYS A 19 14.47 -4.40 18.71
C LYS A 19 14.66 -4.60 17.21
N THR A 20 14.96 -5.82 16.79
CA THR A 20 15.16 -6.18 15.38
C THR A 20 13.89 -5.97 14.56
N LEU A 21 12.74 -6.45 15.04
CA LEU A 21 11.46 -6.30 14.36
C LEU A 21 11.01 -4.83 14.28
N THR A 22 11.22 -4.05 15.34
CA THR A 22 10.84 -2.63 15.36
C THR A 22 11.70 -1.81 14.40
N ALA A 23 13.00 -2.09 14.32
CA ALA A 23 13.89 -1.48 13.33
C ALA A 23 13.42 -1.80 11.89
N ARG A 24 13.13 -3.09 11.60
CA ARG A 24 12.60 -3.49 10.29
C ARG A 24 11.29 -2.79 9.95
N ARG A 25 10.37 -2.67 10.92
CA ARG A 25 9.10 -1.95 10.71
C ARG A 25 9.33 -0.49 10.31
N TYR A 26 10.28 0.18 10.97
CA TYR A 26 10.64 1.56 10.66
C TYR A 26 11.17 1.70 9.23
N ASP A 27 12.08 0.81 8.81
CA ASP A 27 12.65 0.82 7.46
C ASP A 27 11.55 0.61 6.39
N LEU A 28 10.68 -0.38 6.60
CA LEU A 28 9.57 -0.65 5.69
C LEU A 28 8.60 0.53 5.57
N ALA A 29 8.30 1.21 6.68
CA ALA A 29 7.46 2.40 6.65
C ALA A 29 8.10 3.54 5.85
N ALA A 30 9.43 3.73 5.99
CA ALA A 30 10.16 4.72 5.20
C ALA A 30 10.16 4.37 3.70
N ASP A 31 10.38 3.10 3.35
CA ASP A 31 10.33 2.62 1.97
C ASP A 31 8.93 2.77 1.36
N ARG A 32 7.89 2.47 2.13
CA ARG A 32 6.49 2.68 1.72
C ARG A 32 6.23 4.14 1.36
N THR A 33 6.61 5.08 2.22
CA THR A 33 6.46 6.51 1.95
C THR A 33 7.24 6.94 0.70
N ARG A 34 8.47 6.46 0.51
CA ARG A 34 9.25 6.73 -0.70
C ARG A 34 8.57 6.20 -1.96
N ALA A 35 8.06 4.98 -1.93
CA ALA A 35 7.38 4.36 -3.06
C ALA A 35 6.09 5.12 -3.44
N ILE A 36 5.28 5.51 -2.45
CA ILE A 36 4.08 6.34 -2.66
C ILE A 36 4.46 7.68 -3.30
N ASN A 37 5.46 8.37 -2.77
CA ASN A 37 5.85 9.69 -3.28
C ASN A 37 6.38 9.61 -4.71
N ARG A 38 7.16 8.58 -5.05
CA ARG A 38 7.61 8.33 -6.43
C ARG A 38 6.45 8.03 -7.36
N MET A 39 5.50 7.21 -6.92
CA MET A 39 4.31 6.87 -7.70
C MET A 39 3.46 8.12 -8.00
N ARG A 40 3.24 8.96 -6.98
CA ARG A 40 2.51 10.23 -7.12
C ARG A 40 3.24 11.20 -8.04
N ALA A 41 4.56 11.32 -7.93
CA ALA A 41 5.35 12.13 -8.85
C ALA A 41 5.18 11.67 -10.31
N GLN A 42 5.26 10.36 -10.57
CA GLN A 42 5.06 9.80 -11.90
C GLN A 42 3.64 10.04 -12.43
N LEU A 43 2.62 9.92 -11.56
CA LEU A 43 1.24 10.25 -11.92
C LEU A 43 1.07 11.72 -12.27
N LEU A 44 1.73 12.64 -11.58
CA LEU A 44 1.64 14.08 -11.89
C LEU A 44 2.19 14.43 -13.28
N GLU A 45 3.11 13.64 -13.83
CA GLU A 45 3.67 13.90 -15.16
C GLU A 45 2.64 13.72 -16.28
N TYR A 46 1.70 12.78 -16.14
CA TYR A 46 0.76 12.44 -17.21
C TYR A 46 -0.72 12.46 -16.79
N SER A 47 -1.07 12.37 -15.51
CA SER A 47 -2.45 12.41 -15.03
C SER A 47 -2.63 13.12 -13.68
N PRO A 48 -2.49 14.47 -13.64
CA PRO A 48 -2.70 15.25 -12.42
C PRO A 48 -4.11 15.16 -11.84
N ALA A 49 -5.12 14.87 -12.67
CA ALA A 49 -6.49 14.70 -12.20
C ALA A 49 -6.66 13.38 -11.43
N LEU A 50 -6.04 12.30 -11.90
CA LEU A 50 -6.10 11.00 -11.25
C LEU A 50 -5.30 11.01 -9.94
N GLU A 51 -4.14 11.66 -9.92
CA GLU A 51 -3.34 11.80 -8.70
C GLU A 51 -4.14 12.43 -7.54
N ARG A 52 -4.92 13.48 -7.84
CA ARG A 52 -5.75 14.18 -6.84
C ARG A 52 -7.03 13.46 -6.45
N ALA A 53 -7.44 12.44 -7.21
CA ALA A 53 -8.71 11.75 -6.98
C ALA A 53 -8.68 10.87 -5.71
N PHE A 54 -7.48 10.50 -5.22
CA PHE A 54 -7.32 9.54 -4.13
C PHE A 54 -6.23 9.94 -3.15
N ASP A 55 -6.45 9.61 -1.87
CA ASP A 55 -5.36 9.43 -0.93
C ASP A 55 -4.77 8.03 -1.08
N TYR A 56 -3.73 7.91 -1.91
CA TYR A 56 -3.04 6.64 -2.15
C TYR A 56 -2.31 6.09 -0.92
N ALA A 57 -2.04 6.90 0.10
CA ALA A 57 -1.43 6.41 1.33
C ALA A 57 -2.44 5.65 2.20
N ALA A 58 -3.73 5.97 2.09
CA ALA A 58 -4.81 5.37 2.87
C ALA A 58 -5.69 4.40 2.05
N SER A 59 -5.70 4.49 0.72
CA SER A 59 -6.63 3.73 -0.13
C SER A 59 -5.98 2.53 -0.83
N LYS A 60 -6.16 1.34 -0.23
CA LYS A 60 -5.78 0.07 -0.89
C LYS A 60 -6.51 -0.15 -2.21
N GLY A 61 -7.78 0.27 -2.32
CA GLY A 61 -8.55 0.19 -3.56
C GLY A 61 -7.92 1.01 -4.70
N ALA A 62 -7.47 2.22 -4.40
CA ALA A 62 -6.80 3.08 -5.37
C ALA A 62 -5.44 2.50 -5.82
N LEU A 63 -4.68 1.89 -4.90
CA LEU A 63 -3.44 1.20 -5.25
C LEU A 63 -3.70 -0.01 -6.17
N ILE A 64 -4.72 -0.82 -5.87
CA ILE A 64 -5.09 -1.97 -6.70
C ILE A 64 -5.57 -1.52 -8.08
N LEU A 65 -6.34 -0.43 -8.17
CA LEU A 65 -6.72 0.18 -9.46
C LEU A 65 -5.48 0.47 -10.30
N LEU A 66 -4.47 1.10 -9.70
CA LEU A 66 -3.20 1.39 -10.37
C LEU A 66 -2.34 0.17 -10.68
N THR A 67 -2.75 -1.06 -10.34
CA THR A 67 -2.06 -2.27 -10.83
C THR A 67 -2.57 -2.77 -12.17
N GLY A 68 -3.71 -2.24 -12.65
CA GLY A 68 -4.31 -2.62 -13.94
C GLY A 68 -4.79 -1.47 -14.81
N HIS A 69 -5.11 -0.30 -14.24
CA HIS A 69 -5.70 0.83 -14.94
C HIS A 69 -5.09 2.16 -14.47
N GLN A 70 -3.91 2.47 -15.01
CA GLN A 70 -3.11 3.63 -14.60
C GLN A 70 -3.31 4.84 -15.53
N SER A 71 -3.81 4.64 -16.75
CA SER A 71 -4.00 5.71 -17.73
C SER A 71 -5.45 6.19 -17.78
N PRO A 72 -5.69 7.50 -18.03
CA PRO A 72 -7.03 8.04 -18.24
C PRO A 72 -7.82 7.29 -19.34
N ALA A 73 -7.16 6.94 -20.44
CA ALA A 73 -7.79 6.20 -21.53
C ALA A 73 -8.25 4.80 -21.10
N ALA A 74 -7.44 4.08 -20.31
CA ALA A 74 -7.83 2.78 -19.77
C ALA A 74 -9.01 2.89 -18.80
N LEU A 75 -9.01 3.90 -17.93
CA LEU A 75 -10.08 4.17 -16.97
C LEU A 75 -11.40 4.50 -17.64
N ARG A 76 -11.40 5.32 -18.70
CA ARG A 76 -12.60 5.60 -19.50
C ARG A 76 -13.14 4.34 -20.18
N ARG A 77 -12.25 3.47 -20.68
CA ARG A 77 -12.64 2.23 -21.38
C ARG A 77 -13.32 1.23 -20.44
N ILE A 78 -12.77 1.02 -19.25
CA ILE A 78 -13.36 0.08 -18.28
C ILE A 78 -14.62 0.66 -17.62
N GLY A 79 -14.61 1.97 -17.36
CA GLY A 79 -15.69 2.65 -16.65
C GLY A 79 -15.86 2.17 -15.21
N ALA A 80 -16.80 2.79 -14.50
CA ALA A 80 -16.98 2.56 -13.07
C ALA A 80 -17.54 1.15 -12.82
N THR A 81 -18.50 0.72 -13.66
CA THR A 81 -19.10 -0.62 -13.57
C THR A 81 -18.10 -1.72 -13.88
N GLY A 82 -17.25 -1.56 -14.89
CA GLY A 82 -16.23 -2.55 -15.22
C GLY A 82 -15.17 -2.70 -14.13
N TRP A 83 -14.79 -1.59 -13.47
CA TRP A 83 -13.84 -1.66 -12.36
C TRP A 83 -14.45 -2.38 -11.15
N ARG A 84 -15.73 -2.13 -10.85
CA ARG A 84 -16.44 -2.78 -9.74
C ARG A 84 -16.71 -4.26 -10.00
N SER A 85 -16.92 -4.67 -11.25
CA SER A 85 -17.19 -6.07 -11.60
C SER A 85 -15.94 -6.94 -11.69
N SER A 86 -14.75 -6.34 -11.78
CA SER A 86 -13.49 -7.09 -11.84
C SER A 86 -13.22 -7.83 -10.53
N PRO A 87 -12.98 -9.16 -10.55
CA PRO A 87 -12.72 -9.93 -9.33
C PRO A 87 -11.52 -9.44 -8.52
N ARG A 88 -10.53 -8.82 -9.19
CA ARG A 88 -9.32 -8.28 -8.54
C ARG A 88 -9.60 -7.03 -7.71
N THR A 89 -10.64 -6.27 -8.08
CA THR A 89 -10.93 -4.94 -7.53
C THR A 89 -12.26 -4.90 -6.78
N ALA A 90 -13.19 -5.82 -7.05
CA ALA A 90 -14.55 -5.83 -6.49
C ALA A 90 -14.60 -5.68 -4.96
N LYS A 91 -13.67 -6.32 -4.24
CA LYS A 91 -13.59 -6.22 -2.76
C LYS A 91 -13.20 -4.82 -2.26
N TYR A 92 -12.55 -4.01 -3.09
CA TYR A 92 -11.97 -2.72 -2.72
C TYR A 92 -12.52 -1.56 -3.55
N ALA A 93 -13.43 -1.84 -4.47
CA ALA A 93 -13.97 -0.90 -5.44
C ALA A 93 -15.25 -0.26 -4.91
N GLU A 94 -15.10 0.63 -3.93
CA GLU A 94 -16.23 1.40 -3.43
C GLU A 94 -16.85 2.24 -4.56
N PRO A 95 -18.19 2.37 -4.65
CA PRO A 95 -18.84 3.10 -5.74
C PRO A 95 -18.29 4.51 -5.93
N ALA A 96 -18.11 5.26 -4.84
CA ALA A 96 -17.56 6.60 -4.87
C ALA A 96 -16.14 6.66 -5.44
N GLN A 97 -15.31 5.65 -5.15
CA GLN A 97 -13.95 5.58 -5.69
C GLN A 97 -13.96 5.29 -7.19
N ALA A 98 -14.91 4.46 -7.65
CA ALA A 98 -15.06 4.09 -9.05
C ALA A 98 -15.42 5.32 -9.88
N ASP A 99 -16.41 6.05 -9.39
CA ASP A 99 -16.93 7.22 -10.04
C ASP A 99 -15.90 8.36 -10.00
N ALA A 100 -15.14 8.51 -8.90
CA ALA A 100 -14.02 9.46 -8.81
C ALA A 100 -12.90 9.16 -9.82
N ALA A 101 -12.49 7.89 -9.98
CA ALA A 101 -11.47 7.50 -10.97
C ALA A 101 -11.93 7.84 -12.40
N VAL A 102 -13.18 7.51 -12.74
CA VAL A 102 -13.72 7.79 -14.08
C VAL A 102 -13.89 9.29 -14.28
N ALA A 103 -14.39 10.03 -13.30
CA ALA A 103 -14.53 11.48 -13.40
C ALA A 103 -13.17 12.17 -13.62
N ALA A 104 -12.13 11.75 -12.89
CA ALA A 104 -10.77 12.22 -13.09
C ALA A 104 -10.25 11.91 -14.50
N ALA A 105 -10.54 10.71 -15.01
CA ALA A 105 -10.18 10.31 -16.36
C ALA A 105 -10.96 11.06 -17.45
N GLN A 106 -12.21 11.48 -17.18
CA GLN A 106 -13.01 12.31 -18.10
C GLN A 106 -12.54 13.78 -18.08
N ALA A 107 -11.98 14.25 -16.98
CA ALA A 107 -11.41 15.60 -16.91
C ALA A 107 -10.17 15.78 -17.81
N GLN A 108 -9.56 14.69 -18.31
CA GLN A 108 -8.35 14.74 -19.12
C GLN A 108 -8.42 13.85 -20.37
N HIS A 109 -8.35 14.47 -21.55
CA HIS A 109 -8.39 13.79 -22.84
C HIS A 109 -7.06 13.78 -23.59
N THR A 110 -6.16 14.72 -23.27
CA THR A 110 -4.85 14.83 -23.88
C THR A 110 -3.91 13.77 -23.33
N ALA A 111 -3.30 13.00 -24.23
CA ALA A 111 -2.22 12.07 -23.91
C ALA A 111 -0.87 12.78 -24.04
N VAL A 112 0.05 12.47 -23.13
CA VAL A 112 1.41 13.06 -23.12
C VAL A 112 2.40 12.07 -23.74
N ALA A 113 3.47 12.56 -24.37
CA ALA A 113 4.56 11.71 -24.83
C ALA A 113 5.15 10.91 -23.65
N GLY A 114 5.31 9.59 -23.82
CA GLY A 114 5.83 8.71 -22.77
C GLY A 114 4.80 8.22 -21.75
N GLU A 115 3.51 8.58 -21.88
CA GLU A 115 2.44 8.17 -20.94
C GLU A 115 2.39 6.65 -20.71
N ALA A 116 2.58 5.84 -21.75
CA ALA A 116 2.55 4.38 -21.61
C ALA A 116 3.68 3.86 -20.70
N ALA A 117 4.91 4.35 -20.89
CA ALA A 117 6.04 3.98 -20.05
C ALA A 117 5.87 4.49 -18.60
N ALA A 118 5.38 5.72 -18.43
CA ALA A 118 5.06 6.29 -17.13
C ALA A 118 3.98 5.44 -16.39
N ALA A 119 2.94 5.02 -17.09
CA ALA A 119 1.88 4.17 -16.56
C ALA A 119 2.40 2.79 -16.11
N GLU A 120 3.36 2.20 -16.82
CA GLU A 120 4.03 0.96 -16.41
C GLU A 120 4.87 1.13 -15.14
N VAL A 121 5.57 2.26 -15.01
CA VAL A 121 6.31 2.60 -13.80
C VAL A 121 5.34 2.77 -12.62
N VAL A 122 4.23 3.49 -12.80
CA VAL A 122 3.16 3.61 -11.78
C VAL A 122 2.62 2.24 -11.38
N CYS A 123 2.38 1.34 -12.34
CA CYS A 123 1.92 -0.02 -12.07
C CYS A 123 2.90 -0.78 -11.17
N THR A 124 4.19 -0.69 -11.47
CA THR A 124 5.25 -1.35 -10.72
C THR A 124 5.35 -0.79 -9.30
N LEU A 125 5.31 0.55 -9.15
CA LEU A 125 5.36 1.21 -7.86
C LEU A 125 4.11 0.89 -7.01
N ALA A 126 2.92 0.87 -7.60
CA ALA A 126 1.69 0.50 -6.89
C ALA A 126 1.76 -0.93 -6.33
N LYS A 127 2.28 -1.88 -7.13
CA LYS A 127 2.54 -3.25 -6.67
C LYS A 127 3.58 -3.29 -5.53
N ALA A 128 4.64 -2.50 -5.63
CA ALA A 128 5.65 -2.41 -4.58
C ALA A 128 5.05 -1.86 -3.26
N VAL A 129 4.21 -0.83 -3.31
CA VAL A 129 3.50 -0.31 -2.12
C VAL A 129 2.62 -1.39 -1.50
N LEU A 130 1.85 -2.14 -2.30
CA LEU A 130 1.01 -3.23 -1.80
C LEU A 130 1.83 -4.34 -1.13
N ALA A 131 2.99 -4.70 -1.70
CA ALA A 131 3.88 -5.69 -1.09
C ALA A 131 4.48 -5.18 0.24
N LEU A 132 4.86 -3.91 0.30
CA LEU A 132 5.34 -3.27 1.53
C LEU A 132 4.26 -3.23 2.60
N ASP A 133 3.00 -2.93 2.24
CA ASP A 133 1.84 -2.98 3.16
C ASP A 133 1.67 -4.38 3.77
N GLU A 134 1.80 -5.42 2.95
CA GLU A 134 1.70 -6.81 3.40
C GLU A 134 2.85 -7.17 4.35
N GLU A 135 4.08 -6.76 4.02
CA GLU A 135 5.25 -7.02 4.87
C GLU A 135 5.15 -6.28 6.21
N ILE A 136 4.75 -5.00 6.20
CA ILE A 136 4.49 -4.22 7.42
C ILE A 136 3.46 -4.93 8.28
N ALA A 137 2.35 -5.39 7.69
CA ALA A 137 1.31 -6.11 8.44
C ALA A 137 1.83 -7.43 9.04
N VAL A 138 2.73 -8.14 8.36
CA VAL A 138 3.40 -9.34 8.89
C VAL A 138 4.27 -8.97 10.09
N VAL A 139 5.10 -7.94 9.98
CA VAL A 139 6.00 -7.51 11.06
C VAL A 139 5.19 -7.01 12.27
N ASP A 140 4.14 -6.22 12.05
CA ASP A 140 3.25 -5.74 13.10
C ASP A 140 2.62 -6.89 13.89
N ARG A 141 2.19 -7.98 13.21
CA ARG A 141 1.71 -9.19 13.89
C ARG A 141 2.79 -9.87 14.74
N LYS A 142 4.04 -9.92 14.26
CA LYS A 142 5.17 -10.49 15.04
C LYS A 142 5.47 -9.64 16.28
N ILE A 143 5.49 -8.32 16.14
CA ILE A 143 5.68 -7.37 17.25
C ILE A 143 4.57 -7.54 18.29
N ALA A 144 3.30 -7.61 17.85
CA ALA A 144 2.17 -7.81 18.74
C ALA A 144 2.27 -9.13 19.50
N ALA A 145 2.60 -10.23 18.82
CA ALA A 145 2.76 -11.55 19.45
C ALA A 145 3.89 -11.56 20.49
N ALA A 146 5.04 -10.96 20.19
CA ALA A 146 6.15 -10.83 21.14
C ALA A 146 5.77 -9.99 22.37
N SER A 147 5.01 -8.90 22.16
CA SER A 147 4.55 -8.02 23.24
C SER A 147 3.53 -8.69 24.15
N VAL A 148 2.60 -9.48 23.59
CA VAL A 148 1.62 -10.26 24.37
C VAL A 148 2.32 -11.35 25.19
N ASN A 149 3.33 -12.02 24.63
CA ASN A 149 4.12 -12.99 25.38
C ASN A 149 4.80 -12.37 26.61
N ILE A 150 5.24 -11.11 26.53
CA ILE A 150 5.75 -10.37 27.69
C ILE A 150 4.65 -10.09 28.71
N ALA A 151 3.46 -9.66 28.25
CA ALA A 151 2.35 -9.28 29.13
C ALA A 151 1.68 -10.45 29.85
N MET A 152 1.54 -11.61 29.19
CA MET A 152 0.96 -12.83 29.79
C MET A 152 1.89 -13.54 30.78
N ARG A 153 3.15 -13.11 30.87
CA ARG A 153 4.19 -13.70 31.73
C ARG A 153 4.54 -12.84 32.95
N LYS A 154 3.88 -11.69 33.12
CA LYS A 154 3.88 -10.87 34.35
C LYS A 154 2.72 -11.28 35.24
#